data_AF-A0A8J6ECS8-F1
#
_entry.id   AF-A0A8J6ECS8-F1
#
_cell.length_a   1.000
_cell.length_b   1.000
_cell.length_c   1.000
_cell.angle_alpha   90.00
_cell.angle_beta   90.00
_cell.angle_gamma   90.00
#
_symmetry.space_group_name_H-M   'P 1'
#
loop_
_entity.id
_entity.type
_entity.pdbx_description
1 polymer ?
#
loop_
_entity_poly.entity_id
_entity_poly.type
_entity_poly.pdbx_seq_one_letter_code
_entity_poly.pdbx_strand_id
1 'polypeptide(L)'
;MHGFPDIYISPRSISFRFEAPCFATLSIAVSNNISEKSLKLLSQAENEINVIGVGTHLVTCTLQPSLGCVYKLVQVNDQPRMKISEDQEKTTIPGSKAVYRLYDRSDQLLLDLMTLEEEPPPELGKEVKVYEVGRSTDNECVIPMRAECLHRTYFQQGQVVQPLPTIDEIRSYAQRSLTSLSPQQRQLDDPQPYRVAVTERLHGLLSTLRWDGRHLQ
;
A
#
# COMPACT_ATOMS: atom_id res chain seq x y z
N MET A 1 27.73 17.17 -7.65
CA MET A 1 27.25 18.12 -6.64
C MET A 1 26.49 19.24 -7.35
N HIS A 2 25.19 19.04 -7.60
CA HIS A 2 24.33 20.18 -7.97
C HIS A 2 23.53 20.50 -6.73
N GLY A 3 24.16 21.29 -5.84
CA GLY A 3 23.44 21.92 -4.74
C GLY A 3 22.33 22.76 -5.33
N PHE A 4 21.18 22.78 -4.67
CA PHE A 4 20.17 23.80 -4.93
C PHE A 4 20.90 25.16 -4.94
N PRO A 5 20.73 26.00 -5.97
CA PRO A 5 21.21 27.37 -5.87
C PRO A 5 20.63 27.93 -4.57
N ASP A 6 21.51 28.46 -3.71
CA ASP A 6 21.16 29.15 -2.48
C ASP A 6 19.82 29.87 -2.69
N ILE A 7 18.78 29.44 -1.98
CA ILE A 7 17.45 30.04 -2.09
C ILE A 7 17.57 31.43 -1.43
N TYR A 8 18.11 32.40 -2.19
CA TYR A 8 18.37 33.77 -1.76
C TYR A 8 17.11 34.62 -1.60
N ILE A 9 15.91 34.04 -1.79
CA ILE A 9 14.65 34.73 -1.67
C ILE A 9 14.13 34.53 -0.26
N SER A 10 14.61 35.37 0.67
CA SER A 10 14.06 35.48 2.02
C SER A 10 13.08 36.65 2.07
N PRO A 11 11.77 36.45 2.36
CA PRO A 11 10.81 37.54 2.47
C PRO A 11 11.18 38.49 3.62
N ARG A 12 11.88 37.98 4.65
CA ARG A 12 12.44 38.81 5.73
C ARG A 12 13.61 39.67 5.25
N SER A 13 14.56 39.11 4.50
CA SER A 13 15.65 39.91 3.92
C SER A 13 15.14 40.96 2.94
N ILE A 14 14.12 40.63 2.14
CA ILE A 14 13.45 41.58 1.24
C ILE A 14 12.74 42.67 2.05
N SER A 15 11.99 42.29 3.08
CA SER A 15 11.31 43.24 3.98
C SER A 15 12.29 44.22 4.62
N PHE A 16 13.42 43.74 5.12
CA PHE A 16 14.48 44.58 5.68
C PHE A 16 15.09 45.51 4.61
N ARG A 17 15.42 44.98 3.43
CA ARG A 17 16.06 45.74 2.35
C ARG A 17 15.17 46.86 1.79
N PHE A 18 13.87 46.63 1.71
CA PHE A 18 12.91 47.59 1.15
C PHE A 18 12.14 48.36 2.24
N GLU A 19 12.50 48.18 3.51
CA GLU A 19 11.82 48.79 4.67
C GLU A 19 10.29 48.60 4.64
N ALA A 20 9.85 47.44 4.14
CA ALA A 20 8.44 47.12 3.92
C ALA A 20 8.06 45.88 4.73
N PRO A 21 7.49 46.03 5.95
CA PRO A 21 7.16 44.91 6.83
C PRO A 21 6.20 43.89 6.21
N CYS A 22 5.34 44.31 5.29
CA CYS A 22 4.39 43.43 4.61
C CYS A 22 5.09 42.32 3.81
N PHE A 23 6.30 42.55 3.30
CA PHE A 23 7.05 41.53 2.57
C PHE A 23 7.43 40.33 3.44
N ALA A 24 7.61 40.51 4.74
CA ALA A 24 7.93 39.40 5.65
C ALA A 24 6.77 38.39 5.81
N THR A 25 5.55 38.76 5.39
CA THR A 25 4.35 37.91 5.47
C THR A 25 3.98 37.24 4.16
N LEU A 26 4.72 37.52 3.07
CA LEU A 26 4.44 36.94 1.77
C LEU A 26 4.74 35.45 1.76
N SER A 27 3.85 34.67 1.14
CA SER A 27 4.07 33.25 0.93
C SER A 27 5.00 33.00 -0.25
N ILE A 28 5.97 32.11 -0.08
CA ILE A 28 6.83 31.63 -1.17
C ILE A 28 6.31 30.30 -1.70
N ALA A 29 6.07 30.24 -3.00
CA ALA A 29 5.75 29.02 -3.73
C ALA A 29 6.91 28.62 -4.66
N VAL A 30 7.26 27.34 -4.68
CA VAL A 30 8.26 26.77 -5.60
C VAL A 30 7.67 25.60 -6.39
N SER A 31 8.01 25.45 -7.66
CA SER A 31 7.41 24.40 -8.51
C SER A 31 8.35 23.75 -9.54
N ASN A 32 9.65 24.01 -9.47
CA ASN A 32 10.58 23.58 -10.51
C ASN A 32 11.16 22.18 -10.25
N ASN A 33 10.77 21.21 -11.07
CA ASN A 33 11.31 19.84 -11.11
C ASN A 33 11.46 19.18 -9.71
N ILE A 34 10.42 19.33 -8.89
CA ILE A 34 10.40 18.80 -7.54
C ILE A 34 10.18 17.28 -7.58
N SER A 35 11.12 16.53 -7.00
CA SER A 35 11.05 15.09 -6.76
C SER A 35 11.01 14.79 -5.26
N GLU A 36 10.78 13.54 -4.86
CA GLU A 36 10.85 13.10 -3.45
C GLU A 36 12.22 13.39 -2.82
N LYS A 37 13.31 13.22 -3.60
CA LYS A 37 14.67 13.54 -3.16
C LYS A 37 14.84 15.05 -2.92
N SER A 38 14.33 15.86 -3.85
CA SER A 38 14.31 17.32 -3.72
C SER A 38 13.49 17.76 -2.51
N LEU A 39 12.31 17.18 -2.30
CA LEU A 39 11.45 17.45 -1.14
C LEU A 39 12.15 17.11 0.18
N LYS A 40 12.84 15.96 0.25
CA LYS A 40 13.60 15.56 1.44
C LYS A 40 14.70 16.58 1.76
N LEU A 41 15.46 17.03 0.76
CA LEU A 41 16.48 18.05 0.93
C LEU A 41 15.88 19.40 1.38
N LEU A 42 14.78 19.83 0.77
CA LEU A 42 14.06 21.05 1.17
C LEU A 42 13.51 20.95 2.59
N SER A 43 13.01 19.78 3.01
CA SER A 43 12.49 19.60 4.37
C SER A 43 13.58 19.61 5.46
N GLN A 44 14.83 19.33 5.08
CA GLN A 44 15.98 19.29 6.00
C GLN A 44 16.74 20.62 6.04
N ALA A 45 16.64 21.42 4.98
CA ALA A 45 17.26 22.74 4.93
C ALA A 45 16.38 23.79 5.62
N GLU A 46 16.99 24.74 6.32
CA GLU A 46 16.28 25.94 6.73
C GLU A 46 15.91 26.76 5.50
N ASN A 47 14.61 27.00 5.30
CA ASN A 47 14.08 27.77 4.19
C ASN A 47 12.75 28.43 4.57
N GLU A 48 12.32 29.42 3.79
CA GLU A 48 11.08 30.18 4.01
C GLU A 48 9.97 29.80 3.00
N ILE A 49 10.04 28.60 2.39
CA ILE A 49 9.04 28.12 1.43
C ILE A 49 7.76 27.71 2.17
N ASN A 50 6.61 28.15 1.65
CA ASN A 50 5.29 27.82 2.22
C ASN A 50 4.50 26.85 1.35
N VAL A 51 4.74 26.87 0.04
CA VAL A 51 3.97 26.07 -0.94
C VAL A 51 4.93 25.39 -1.90
N ILE A 52 4.71 24.10 -2.14
CA ILE A 52 5.48 23.32 -3.10
C ILE A 52 4.52 22.76 -4.16
N GLY A 53 4.72 23.19 -5.40
CA GLY A 53 4.06 22.63 -6.56
C GLY A 53 4.86 21.46 -7.12
N VAL A 54 4.25 20.29 -7.22
CA VAL A 54 4.87 19.10 -7.84
C VAL A 54 4.14 18.80 -9.13
N GLY A 55 4.85 18.85 -10.25
CA GLY A 55 4.31 18.61 -11.59
C GLY A 55 4.66 17.22 -12.11
N THR A 56 5.58 17.17 -13.07
CA THR A 56 5.95 15.98 -13.85
C THR A 56 6.18 14.74 -12.99
N HIS A 57 7.00 14.82 -11.93
CA HIS A 57 7.32 13.67 -11.08
C HIS A 57 6.10 13.02 -10.44
N LEU A 58 5.10 13.81 -10.03
CA LEU A 58 3.86 13.31 -9.43
C LEU A 58 2.92 12.69 -10.47
N VAL A 59 2.74 13.36 -11.61
CA VAL A 59 1.72 12.95 -12.60
C VAL A 59 2.19 11.77 -13.45
N THR A 60 3.49 11.69 -13.76
CA THR A 60 4.01 10.67 -14.67
C THR A 60 4.68 9.50 -13.95
N CYS A 61 4.76 9.53 -12.61
CA CYS A 61 5.45 8.51 -11.80
C CYS A 61 6.82 8.12 -12.40
N THR A 62 7.71 9.09 -12.61
CA THR A 62 8.89 8.95 -13.49
C THR A 62 9.79 7.73 -13.23
N LEU A 63 9.83 7.23 -11.99
CA LEU A 63 10.62 6.04 -11.62
C LEU A 63 9.94 4.71 -12.01
N GLN A 64 8.61 4.67 -11.92
CA GLN A 64 7.81 3.50 -12.22
C GLN A 64 6.45 3.97 -12.78
N PRO A 65 6.35 4.21 -14.10
CA PRO A 65 5.14 4.79 -14.72
C PRO A 65 3.95 3.82 -14.75
N SER A 66 4.12 2.58 -14.30
CA SER A 66 3.09 1.55 -14.28
C SER A 66 3.13 0.73 -12.98
N LEU A 67 1.96 0.47 -12.39
CA LEU A 67 1.85 -0.33 -11.16
C LEU A 67 1.99 -1.85 -11.40
N GLY A 68 1.74 -2.33 -12.62
CA GLY A 68 1.82 -3.77 -12.93
C GLY A 68 0.60 -4.59 -12.51
N CYS A 69 -0.56 -3.96 -12.30
CA CYS A 69 -1.81 -4.66 -11.96
C CYS A 69 -2.22 -5.67 -13.03
N VAL A 70 -2.77 -6.80 -12.61
CA VAL A 70 -3.27 -7.86 -13.48
C VAL A 70 -4.69 -8.27 -13.12
N TYR A 71 -5.47 -8.64 -14.13
CA TYR A 71 -6.75 -9.32 -13.96
C TYR A 71 -6.59 -10.80 -14.31
N LYS A 72 -6.99 -11.71 -13.42
CA LYS A 72 -6.81 -13.16 -13.57
C LYS A 72 -8.07 -13.90 -13.15
N LEU A 73 -8.44 -14.91 -13.92
CA LEU A 73 -9.49 -15.86 -13.56
C LEU A 73 -8.99 -16.77 -12.42
N VAL A 74 -9.76 -16.87 -11.33
CA VAL A 74 -9.40 -17.67 -10.15
C VAL A 74 -10.38 -18.81 -9.88
N GLN A 75 -11.57 -18.79 -10.47
CA GLN A 75 -12.63 -19.80 -10.27
C GLN A 75 -13.64 -19.76 -11.43
N VAL A 76 -14.15 -20.93 -11.84
CA VAL A 76 -15.26 -21.08 -12.80
C VAL A 76 -16.15 -22.22 -12.33
N ASN A 77 -17.47 -22.01 -12.25
CA ASN A 77 -18.43 -23.02 -11.81
C ASN A 77 -17.99 -23.71 -10.49
N ASP A 78 -17.58 -22.89 -9.52
CA ASP A 78 -17.07 -23.33 -8.21
C ASP A 78 -15.82 -24.23 -8.24
N GLN A 79 -15.16 -24.32 -9.40
CA GLN A 79 -13.87 -24.98 -9.56
C GLN A 79 -12.74 -23.95 -9.56
N PRO A 80 -11.82 -23.99 -8.57
CA PRO A 80 -10.66 -23.12 -8.54
C PRO A 80 -9.78 -23.28 -9.78
N ARG A 81 -9.22 -22.17 -10.27
CA ARG A 81 -8.29 -22.12 -11.42
C ARG A 81 -6.98 -21.49 -10.98
N MET A 82 -5.88 -22.10 -11.40
CA MET A 82 -4.53 -21.59 -11.21
C MET A 82 -3.82 -21.57 -12.56
N LYS A 83 -3.21 -20.43 -12.90
CA LYS A 83 -2.17 -20.38 -13.92
C LYS A 83 -0.85 -20.78 -13.28
N ILE A 84 -0.24 -21.83 -13.79
CA ILE A 84 1.14 -22.22 -13.45
C ILE A 84 2.08 -21.53 -14.43
N SER A 85 3.21 -21.08 -13.90
CA SER A 85 4.29 -20.44 -14.65
C SER A 85 5.61 -20.97 -14.12
N GLU A 86 6.62 -21.06 -14.99
CA GLU A 86 8.00 -21.39 -14.57
C GLU A 86 8.52 -20.39 -13.53
N ASP A 87 8.14 -19.13 -13.71
CA ASP A 87 8.32 -18.07 -12.73
C ASP A 87 7.27 -18.21 -11.60
N GLN A 88 7.74 -18.49 -10.39
CA GLN A 88 6.88 -18.69 -9.22
C GLN A 88 6.09 -17.45 -8.84
N GLU A 89 6.62 -16.25 -9.07
CA GLU A 89 5.93 -14.98 -8.80
C GLU A 89 4.75 -14.76 -9.74
N LYS A 90 4.77 -15.38 -10.91
CA LYS A 90 3.69 -15.33 -11.91
C LYS A 90 2.65 -16.43 -11.73
N THR A 91 2.80 -17.30 -10.73
CA THR A 91 1.80 -18.31 -10.39
C THR A 91 0.67 -17.65 -9.60
N THR A 92 -0.57 -17.81 -10.06
CA THR A 92 -1.73 -17.15 -9.44
C THR A 92 -2.26 -17.92 -8.23
N ILE A 93 -2.81 -17.23 -7.23
CA ILE A 93 -3.49 -17.87 -6.10
C ILE A 93 -4.94 -18.25 -6.50
N PRO A 94 -5.33 -19.53 -6.44
CA PRO A 94 -6.62 -20.02 -6.94
C PRO A 94 -7.79 -19.65 -6.01
N GLY A 95 -9.02 -19.92 -6.47
CA GLY A 95 -10.25 -19.82 -5.67
C GLY A 95 -10.77 -18.40 -5.48
N SER A 96 -12.06 -18.29 -5.16
CA SER A 96 -12.63 -17.05 -4.61
C SER A 96 -12.04 -16.79 -3.22
N LYS A 97 -11.73 -15.53 -2.90
CA LYS A 97 -10.98 -15.18 -1.69
C LYS A 97 -11.51 -13.93 -1.00
N ALA A 98 -11.56 -14.01 0.33
CA ALA A 98 -11.68 -12.85 1.20
C ALA A 98 -10.31 -12.47 1.79
N VAL A 99 -10.10 -11.17 2.04
CA VAL A 99 -8.85 -10.64 2.58
C VAL A 99 -9.14 -9.90 3.88
N TYR A 100 -8.37 -10.24 4.92
CA TYR A 100 -8.50 -9.66 6.26
C TYR A 100 -7.19 -9.02 6.69
N ARG A 101 -7.23 -7.76 7.10
CA ARG A 101 -6.10 -7.11 7.75
C ARG A 101 -6.13 -7.40 9.24
N LEU A 102 -5.07 -8.02 9.74
CA LEU A 102 -4.96 -8.46 11.13
C LEU A 102 -4.16 -7.46 11.96
N TYR A 103 -4.61 -7.25 13.20
CA TYR A 103 -3.96 -6.39 14.16
C TYR A 103 -3.75 -7.12 15.49
N ASP A 104 -2.67 -6.77 16.18
CA ASP A 104 -2.33 -7.31 17.49
C ASP A 104 -3.10 -6.61 18.63
N ARG A 105 -2.77 -6.96 19.88
CA ARG A 105 -3.39 -6.38 21.09
C ARG A 105 -3.09 -4.88 21.25
N SER A 106 -2.03 -4.38 20.64
CA SER A 106 -1.61 -2.98 20.66
C SER A 106 -2.18 -2.19 19.46
N ASP A 107 -3.10 -2.79 18.69
CA ASP A 107 -3.65 -2.26 17.44
C ASP A 107 -2.58 -2.00 16.36
N GLN A 108 -1.46 -2.72 16.42
CA GLN A 108 -0.42 -2.71 15.40
C GLN A 108 -0.72 -3.72 14.30
N LEU A 109 -0.40 -3.37 13.05
CA LEU A 109 -0.56 -4.25 11.89
C LEU A 109 0.31 -5.50 12.01
N LEU A 110 -0.31 -6.67 11.87
CA LEU A 110 0.38 -7.95 11.79
C LEU A 110 0.69 -8.31 10.34
N LEU A 111 -0.36 -8.49 9.53
CA LEU A 111 -0.30 -8.92 8.13
C LEU A 111 -1.68 -8.79 7.47
N ASP A 112 -1.73 -8.89 6.14
CA ASP A 112 -2.97 -9.16 5.40
C ASP A 112 -3.09 -10.67 5.16
N LEU A 113 -4.19 -11.27 5.63
CA LEU A 113 -4.50 -12.69 5.52
C LEU A 113 -5.52 -12.93 4.40
N MET A 114 -5.12 -13.71 3.40
CA MET A 114 -6.03 -14.26 2.39
C MET A 114 -6.64 -15.58 2.88
N THR A 115 -7.94 -15.67 2.74
CA THR A 115 -8.77 -16.85 3.05
C THR A 115 -9.54 -17.24 1.79
N LEU A 116 -10.01 -18.47 1.70
CA LEU A 116 -11.09 -18.80 0.75
C LEU A 116 -12.39 -18.12 1.20
N GLU A 117 -13.22 -17.70 0.25
CA GLU A 117 -14.46 -16.96 0.54
C GLU A 117 -15.42 -17.75 1.45
N GLU A 118 -15.41 -19.09 1.37
CA GLU A 118 -16.23 -19.97 2.20
C GLU A 118 -15.68 -20.22 3.60
N GLU A 119 -14.45 -19.77 3.90
CA GLU A 119 -13.89 -19.88 5.25
C GLU A 119 -14.55 -18.84 6.19
N PRO A 120 -14.80 -19.19 7.46
CA PRO A 120 -15.21 -18.19 8.43
C PRO A 120 -14.10 -17.14 8.59
N PRO A 121 -14.46 -15.88 8.93
CA PRO A 121 -13.48 -14.88 9.30
C PRO A 121 -12.55 -15.38 10.42
N PRO A 122 -11.29 -14.89 10.49
CA PRO A 122 -10.36 -15.28 11.54
C PRO A 122 -10.92 -14.94 12.92
N GLU A 123 -10.93 -15.93 13.82
CA GLU A 123 -11.43 -15.76 15.18
C GLU A 123 -10.48 -14.89 16.01
N LEU A 124 -11.04 -13.84 16.63
CA LEU A 124 -10.26 -12.92 17.45
C LEU A 124 -9.81 -13.58 18.76
N GLY A 125 -8.57 -13.33 19.16
CA GLY A 125 -7.97 -13.86 20.39
C GLY A 125 -7.59 -15.34 20.33
N LYS A 126 -7.70 -15.97 19.16
CA LYS A 126 -7.24 -17.35 18.93
C LYS A 126 -6.05 -17.38 17.97
N GLU A 127 -5.23 -18.41 18.10
CA GLU A 127 -4.14 -18.65 17.16
C GLU A 127 -4.69 -18.98 15.78
N VAL A 128 -4.17 -18.28 14.77
CA VAL A 128 -4.42 -18.52 13.36
C VAL A 128 -3.10 -18.92 12.73
N LYS A 129 -3.04 -20.14 12.19
CA LYS A 129 -1.89 -20.64 11.45
C LYS A 129 -1.88 -20.04 10.05
N VAL A 130 -0.77 -19.41 9.67
CA VAL A 130 -0.64 -18.66 8.41
C VAL A 130 0.63 -19.08 7.67
N TYR A 131 0.57 -18.97 6.34
CA TYR A 131 1.67 -19.28 5.43
C TYR A 131 1.99 -18.04 4.60
N GLU A 132 3.19 -17.50 4.74
CA GLU A 132 3.59 -16.26 4.06
C GLU A 132 3.71 -16.48 2.54
N VAL A 133 3.08 -15.58 1.76
CA VAL A 133 3.12 -15.67 0.30
C VAL A 133 4.56 -15.45 -0.19
N GLY A 134 5.06 -16.38 -1.00
CA GLY A 134 6.44 -16.35 -1.50
C GLY A 134 7.44 -17.12 -0.62
N ARG A 135 7.04 -17.61 0.56
CA ARG A 135 7.86 -18.47 1.44
C ARG A 135 7.17 -19.82 1.62
N SER A 136 7.54 -20.81 0.80
CA SER A 136 6.75 -22.04 0.61
C SER A 136 6.77 -23.04 1.77
N THR A 137 7.64 -22.86 2.77
CA THR A 137 7.84 -23.87 3.84
C THR A 137 7.59 -23.34 5.24
N ASP A 138 7.54 -22.03 5.41
CA ASP A 138 7.49 -21.42 6.73
C ASP A 138 6.04 -21.11 7.08
N ASN A 139 5.59 -21.69 8.18
CA ASN A 139 4.32 -21.35 8.79
C ASN A 139 4.57 -20.74 10.17
N GLU A 140 3.69 -19.86 10.58
CA GLU A 140 3.67 -19.28 11.90
C GLU A 140 2.24 -19.21 12.43
N CYS A 141 2.12 -19.00 13.74
CA CYS A 141 0.84 -18.69 14.36
C CYS A 141 0.81 -17.21 14.72
N VAL A 142 -0.29 -16.53 14.36
CA VAL A 142 -0.58 -15.16 14.78
C VAL A 142 -1.87 -15.15 15.61
N ILE A 143 -1.98 -14.22 16.57
CA ILE A 143 -3.18 -14.06 17.39
C ILE A 143 -3.77 -12.67 17.08
N PRO A 144 -4.76 -12.57 16.17
CA PRO A 144 -5.38 -11.30 15.86
C PRO A 144 -6.31 -10.86 16.99
N MET A 145 -6.20 -9.62 17.44
CA MET A 145 -7.15 -8.99 18.37
C MET A 145 -8.18 -8.13 17.64
N ARG A 146 -7.89 -7.77 16.39
CA ARG A 146 -8.82 -7.15 15.46
C ARG A 146 -8.55 -7.67 14.05
N ALA A 147 -9.62 -7.86 13.29
CA ALA A 147 -9.58 -8.25 11.88
C ALA A 147 -10.51 -7.34 11.08
N GLU A 148 -9.99 -6.70 10.03
CA GLU A 148 -10.76 -5.85 9.12
C GLU A 148 -10.89 -6.55 7.76
N CYS A 149 -12.12 -6.83 7.31
CA CYS A 149 -12.36 -7.31 5.95
C CYS A 149 -12.09 -6.18 4.95
N LEU A 150 -11.16 -6.40 4.03
CA LEU A 150 -10.71 -5.38 3.07
C LEU A 150 -11.59 -5.31 1.82
N HIS A 151 -12.28 -6.40 1.48
CA HIS A 151 -13.20 -6.41 0.34
C HIS A 151 -14.58 -5.87 0.76
N ARG A 152 -15.10 -4.92 -0.02
CA ARG A 152 -16.46 -4.39 0.13
C ARG A 152 -17.21 -4.49 -1.19
N THR A 153 -18.43 -5.01 -1.15
CA THR A 153 -19.27 -5.15 -2.35
C THR A 153 -19.96 -3.83 -2.68
N TYR A 154 -19.47 -3.10 -3.68
CA TYR A 154 -20.15 -1.89 -4.17
C TYR A 154 -21.15 -2.17 -5.29
N PHE A 155 -20.91 -3.21 -6.07
CA PHE A 155 -21.74 -3.61 -7.20
C PHE A 155 -22.18 -5.07 -7.03
N GLN A 156 -23.48 -5.33 -7.15
CA GLN A 156 -24.05 -6.66 -7.13
C GLN A 156 -25.16 -6.74 -8.16
N GLN A 157 -25.15 -7.77 -9.01
CA GLN A 157 -26.16 -8.00 -10.04
C GLN A 157 -26.45 -6.76 -10.93
N GLY A 158 -25.41 -6.01 -11.28
CA GLY A 158 -25.51 -4.82 -12.14
C GLY A 158 -26.01 -3.56 -11.44
N GLN A 159 -26.18 -3.58 -10.11
CA GLN A 159 -26.65 -2.44 -9.33
C GLN A 159 -25.62 -2.02 -8.28
N VAL A 160 -25.56 -0.72 -8.00
CA VAL A 160 -24.80 -0.18 -6.86
C VAL A 160 -25.58 -0.47 -5.58
N VAL A 161 -24.99 -1.23 -4.66
CA VAL A 161 -25.68 -1.68 -3.43
C VAL A 161 -25.38 -0.82 -2.20
N GLN A 162 -24.40 0.07 -2.29
CA GLN A 162 -24.06 1.03 -1.23
C GLN A 162 -23.39 2.28 -1.82
N PRO A 163 -23.51 3.46 -1.16
CA PRO A 163 -22.88 4.68 -1.64
C PRO A 163 -21.36 4.56 -1.69
N LEU A 164 -20.74 5.16 -2.71
CA LEU A 164 -19.29 5.30 -2.80
C LEU A 164 -18.80 6.28 -1.72
N PRO A 165 -17.60 6.06 -1.15
CA PRO A 165 -17.03 6.99 -0.19
C PRO A 165 -16.71 8.34 -0.86
N THR A 166 -16.88 9.41 -0.10
CA THR A 166 -16.50 10.78 -0.49
C THR A 166 -14.98 10.94 -0.56
N ILE A 167 -14.51 11.98 -1.26
CA ILE A 167 -13.07 12.28 -1.34
C ILE A 167 -12.46 12.52 0.05
N ASP A 168 -13.20 13.14 0.96
CA ASP A 168 -12.71 13.37 2.33
C ASP A 168 -12.61 12.08 3.12
N GLU A 169 -13.58 11.17 3.00
CA GLU A 169 -13.51 9.84 3.61
C GLU A 169 -12.33 9.01 3.05
N ILE A 170 -12.11 9.07 1.73
CA ILE A 170 -10.95 8.41 1.08
C ILE A 170 -9.64 9.01 1.61
N ARG A 171 -9.52 10.33 1.70
CA ARG A 171 -8.34 11.02 2.23
C ARG A 171 -8.08 10.62 3.69
N SER A 172 -9.10 10.66 4.53
CA SER A 172 -8.99 10.29 5.95
C SER A 172 -8.71 8.80 6.13
N TYR A 173 -9.22 7.92 5.27
CA TYR A 173 -8.85 6.52 5.27
C TYR A 173 -7.37 6.34 4.92
N ALA A 174 -6.89 6.93 3.82
CA ALA A 174 -5.49 6.84 3.41
C ALA A 174 -4.52 7.36 4.50
N GLN A 175 -4.83 8.50 5.13
CA GLN A 175 -4.02 9.04 6.23
C GLN A 175 -3.96 8.11 7.44
N ARG A 176 -5.10 7.51 7.83
CA ARG A 176 -5.14 6.53 8.93
C ARG A 176 -4.35 5.27 8.59
N SER A 177 -4.52 4.73 7.38
CA SER A 177 -3.78 3.55 6.91
C SER A 177 -2.28 3.80 6.90
N LEU A 178 -1.82 4.95 6.37
CA LEU A 178 -0.40 5.32 6.40
C LEU A 178 0.11 5.44 7.84
N THR A 179 -0.66 6.04 8.74
CA THR A 179 -0.24 6.22 10.14
C THR A 179 -0.16 4.89 10.89
N SER A 180 -0.96 3.88 10.50
CA SER A 180 -0.92 2.54 11.11
C SER A 180 0.30 1.71 10.71
N LEU A 181 1.01 2.08 9.64
CA LEU A 181 2.24 1.41 9.22
C LEU A 181 3.41 1.75 10.15
N SER A 182 4.30 0.77 10.37
CA SER A 182 5.51 1.00 11.16
C SER A 182 6.42 2.03 10.48
N PRO A 183 7.28 2.74 11.23
CA PRO A 183 8.27 3.64 10.63
C PRO A 183 9.15 2.95 9.58
N GLN A 184 9.48 1.67 9.77
CA GLN A 184 10.30 0.89 8.83
C GLN A 184 9.56 0.56 7.53
N GLN A 185 8.24 0.32 7.59
CA GLN A 185 7.40 0.09 6.40
C GLN A 185 7.13 1.38 5.62
N ARG A 186 7.24 2.55 6.26
CA ARG A 186 7.02 3.87 5.64
C ARG A 186 8.25 4.48 4.99
N GLN A 187 9.40 3.80 5.05
CA GLN A 187 10.61 4.31 4.42
C GLN A 187 10.44 4.31 2.89
N LEU A 188 11.00 5.33 2.23
CA LEU A 188 10.99 5.40 0.75
C LEU A 188 12.10 4.55 0.14
N ASP A 189 13.23 4.47 0.85
CA ASP A 189 14.41 3.70 0.45
C ASP A 189 14.43 2.39 1.26
N ASP A 190 14.43 1.24 0.59
CA ASP A 190 14.50 -0.10 1.19
C ASP A 190 13.51 -0.37 2.35
N PRO A 191 12.19 -0.19 2.12
CA PRO A 191 11.19 -0.42 3.17
C PRO A 191 11.14 -1.88 3.61
N GLN A 192 10.88 -2.10 4.90
CA GLN A 192 10.55 -3.45 5.38
C GLN A 192 9.29 -3.96 4.66
N PRO A 193 9.33 -5.15 4.03
CA PRO A 193 8.19 -5.67 3.29
C PRO A 193 6.95 -5.83 4.17
N TYR A 194 5.80 -5.44 3.62
CA TYR A 194 4.52 -5.72 4.26
C TYR A 194 4.15 -7.19 4.06
N ARG A 195 3.69 -7.84 5.12
CA ARG A 195 3.48 -9.28 5.15
C ARG A 195 2.09 -9.61 4.61
N VAL A 196 2.05 -10.58 3.70
CA VAL A 196 0.81 -11.13 3.16
C VAL A 196 0.88 -12.64 3.30
N ALA A 197 -0.16 -13.23 3.88
CA ALA A 197 -0.20 -14.66 4.14
C ALA A 197 -1.51 -15.29 3.67
N VAL A 198 -1.54 -16.61 3.60
CA VAL A 198 -2.73 -17.41 3.30
C VAL A 198 -3.06 -18.34 4.47
N THR A 199 -4.33 -18.73 4.60
CA THR A 199 -4.76 -19.77 5.55
C THR A 199 -4.18 -21.13 5.19
N GLU A 200 -4.18 -22.05 6.16
CA GLU A 200 -3.79 -23.45 5.92
C GLU A 200 -4.63 -24.11 4.81
N ARG A 201 -5.94 -23.84 4.74
CA ARG A 201 -6.82 -24.37 3.70
C ARG A 201 -6.44 -23.85 2.31
N LEU A 202 -6.24 -22.53 2.18
CA LEU A 202 -5.83 -21.92 0.91
C LEU A 202 -4.42 -22.36 0.50
N HIS A 203 -3.50 -22.51 1.46
CA HIS A 203 -2.17 -23.06 1.23
C HIS A 203 -2.22 -24.52 0.74
N GLY A 204 -3.10 -25.33 1.33
CA GLY A 204 -3.37 -26.71 0.90
C GLY A 204 -3.84 -26.75 -0.54
N LEU A 205 -4.84 -25.93 -0.90
CA LEU A 205 -5.36 -25.84 -2.27
C LEU A 205 -4.27 -25.41 -3.27
N LEU A 206 -3.45 -24.42 -2.91
CA LEU A 206 -2.31 -23.97 -3.71
C LEU A 206 -1.34 -25.13 -3.98
N SER A 207 -1.04 -25.92 -2.95
CA SER A 207 -0.11 -27.04 -3.02
C SER A 207 -0.64 -28.17 -3.90
N THR A 208 -1.92 -28.54 -3.76
CA THR A 208 -2.58 -29.56 -4.58
C THR A 208 -2.59 -29.17 -6.06
N LEU A 209 -3.04 -27.95 -6.40
CA LEU A 209 -3.13 -27.54 -7.80
C LEU A 209 -1.75 -27.35 -8.47
N ARG A 210 -0.73 -26.96 -7.70
CA ARG A 210 0.66 -26.91 -8.19
C ARG A 210 1.20 -28.30 -8.51
N TRP A 211 0.85 -29.30 -7.71
CA TRP A 211 1.23 -30.68 -7.96
C TRP A 211 0.56 -31.21 -9.23
N ASP A 212 -0.77 -31.12 -9.30
CA ASP A 212 -1.55 -31.65 -10.42
C ASP A 212 -1.12 -31.04 -11.77
N GLY A 213 -0.92 -29.73 -11.83
CA GLY A 213 -0.55 -29.07 -13.08
C GLY A 213 0.90 -29.27 -13.52
N ARG A 214 1.81 -29.71 -12.64
CA ARG A 214 3.15 -30.18 -13.05
C ARG A 214 3.14 -31.59 -13.64
N HIS A 215 2.13 -32.40 -13.28
CA HIS A 215 1.97 -33.77 -13.79
C HIS A 215 1.12 -33.86 -15.06
N LEU A 216 0.56 -32.73 -15.51
CA LEU A 216 -0.24 -32.62 -16.74
C LEU A 216 0.53 -31.95 -17.90
N GLN A 217 1.78 -31.54 -17.69
CA GLN A 217 2.70 -31.00 -18.71
C GLN A 217 3.72 -32.07 -19.11
#